data_AF-A0A412ELG3-F1
#
_entry.id   AF-A0A412ELG3-F1
#
_cell.length_a   1.000
_cell.length_b   1.000
_cell.length_c   1.000
_cell.angle_alpha   90.00
_cell.angle_beta   90.00
_cell.angle_gamma   90.00
#
_symmetry.space_group_name_H-M   'P 1'
#
loop_
_entity.id
_entity.type
_entity.pdbx_description
1 polymer ?
#
loop_
_entity_poly.entity_id
_entity_poly.type
_entity_poly.pdbx_seq_one_letter_code
_entity_poly.pdbx_strand_id
1 'polypeptide(L)'
;EIKALATGNPYIKEKMDLDVQVSKLKLLKANHTSQIYRLESDIAKNFPVQISALKERIAGMQVDSQVVKSVDLQDNDTFAMTVGNVLYEDKKEAGEALIAACAGLKTVSTGGKVGEYHGFTLSASYNMFSNAFELTVKGKCSYKLEIGKDPVGNMQRIHNTLSSIDRKLTESEQKLETVQQQLATAQEEVKKPFPKEA
;
A
#
# COMPACT_ATOMS: atom_id res chain seq x y z
N GLU A 1 42.03 -25.63 -33.31
CA GLU A 1 43.15 -24.82 -33.81
C GLU A 1 42.62 -23.68 -34.69
N ILE A 2 42.56 -22.44 -34.17
CA ILE A 2 42.39 -21.19 -34.97
C ILE A 2 43.08 -20.05 -34.19
N LYS A 3 44.34 -20.24 -33.80
CA LYS A 3 45.13 -19.21 -33.08
C LYS A 3 46.26 -18.62 -33.91
N ALA A 4 46.43 -19.04 -35.17
CA ALA A 4 47.59 -18.68 -35.99
C ALA A 4 47.27 -17.95 -37.31
N LEU A 5 46.00 -17.65 -37.62
CA LEU A 5 45.59 -17.04 -38.90
C LEU A 5 45.16 -15.56 -38.79
N ALA A 6 45.33 -14.94 -37.63
CA ALA A 6 44.98 -13.53 -37.38
C ALA A 6 46.20 -12.61 -37.17
N THR A 7 47.43 -13.14 -37.21
CA THR A 7 48.65 -12.35 -37.10
C THR A 7 49.08 -11.85 -38.47
N GLY A 8 48.49 -10.72 -38.90
CA GLY A 8 49.10 -9.92 -39.97
C GLY A 8 48.17 -9.11 -40.85
N ASN A 9 46.84 -9.35 -40.84
CA ASN A 9 45.91 -8.60 -41.67
C ASN A 9 45.03 -7.65 -40.81
N PRO A 10 45.33 -6.33 -40.79
CA PRO A 10 44.57 -5.33 -40.06
C PRO A 10 43.06 -5.38 -40.33
N TYR A 11 42.67 -5.72 -41.58
CA TYR A 11 41.28 -5.80 -42.00
C TYR A 11 40.50 -6.97 -41.35
N ILE A 12 41.17 -8.07 -40.98
CA ILE A 12 40.50 -9.19 -40.29
C ILE A 12 40.24 -8.85 -38.82
N LYS A 13 41.19 -8.16 -38.16
CA LYS A 13 41.00 -7.68 -36.78
C LYS A 13 39.90 -6.62 -36.71
N GLU A 14 39.92 -5.65 -37.64
CA GLU A 14 38.90 -4.61 -37.76
C GLU A 14 37.52 -5.21 -38.02
N LYS A 15 37.40 -6.19 -38.93
CA LYS A 15 36.15 -6.92 -39.15
C LYS A 15 35.64 -7.61 -37.87
N MET A 16 36.52 -8.28 -37.14
CA MET A 16 36.13 -8.99 -35.91
C MET A 16 35.70 -8.02 -34.80
N ASP A 17 36.39 -6.89 -34.65
CA ASP A 17 36.01 -5.82 -33.72
C ASP A 17 34.67 -5.18 -34.12
N LEU A 18 34.42 -5.00 -35.42
CA LEU A 18 33.13 -4.53 -35.95
C LEU A 18 32.00 -5.54 -35.70
N ASP A 19 32.23 -6.85 -35.89
CA ASP A 19 31.23 -7.89 -35.64
C ASP A 19 30.84 -7.96 -34.14
N VAL A 20 31.80 -7.75 -33.24
CA VAL A 20 31.54 -7.63 -31.79
C VAL A 20 30.72 -6.38 -31.49
N GLN A 21 31.05 -5.24 -32.09
CA GLN A 21 30.30 -3.99 -31.91
C GLN A 21 28.86 -4.10 -32.44
N VAL A 22 28.66 -4.69 -33.62
CA VAL A 22 27.34 -4.94 -34.21
C VAL A 22 26.51 -5.85 -33.32
N SER A 23 27.10 -6.94 -32.80
CA SER A 23 26.41 -7.87 -31.90
C SER A 23 25.98 -7.17 -30.60
N LYS A 24 26.84 -6.34 -30.03
CA LYS A 24 26.54 -5.52 -28.84
C LYS A 24 25.42 -4.52 -29.13
N LEU A 25 25.45 -3.85 -30.28
CA LEU A 25 24.40 -2.91 -30.69
C LEU A 25 23.05 -3.60 -30.87
N LYS A 26 23.01 -4.78 -31.51
CA LYS A 26 21.78 -5.58 -31.67
C LYS A 26 21.17 -5.97 -30.31
N LEU A 27 21.99 -6.41 -29.35
CA LEU A 27 21.53 -6.72 -28.00
C LEU A 27 20.97 -5.48 -27.29
N LEU A 28 21.68 -4.35 -27.36
CA LEU A 28 21.22 -3.09 -26.77
C LEU A 28 19.89 -2.62 -27.38
N LYS A 29 19.72 -2.76 -28.70
CA LYS A 29 18.47 -2.44 -29.39
C LYS A 29 17.33 -3.36 -28.95
N ALA A 30 17.55 -4.66 -28.88
CA ALA A 30 16.55 -5.63 -28.41
C ALA A 30 16.12 -5.36 -26.96
N ASN A 31 17.08 -5.02 -26.08
CA ASN A 31 16.80 -4.63 -24.70
C ASN A 31 15.99 -3.34 -24.63
N HIS A 32 16.37 -2.31 -25.40
CA HIS A 32 15.63 -1.05 -25.46
C HIS A 32 14.19 -1.28 -25.95
N THR A 33 13.99 -2.01 -27.05
CA THR A 33 12.66 -2.35 -27.55
C THR A 33 11.82 -3.09 -26.51
N SER A 34 12.41 -4.04 -25.78
CA SER A 34 11.71 -4.76 -24.69
C SER A 34 11.33 -3.83 -23.54
N GLN A 35 12.18 -2.86 -23.19
CA GLN A 35 11.89 -1.84 -22.17
C GLN A 35 10.74 -0.94 -22.60
N ILE A 36 10.72 -0.51 -23.86
CA ILE A 36 9.63 0.32 -24.42
C ILE A 36 8.29 -0.42 -24.31
N TYR A 37 8.20 -1.67 -24.77
CA TYR A 37 6.96 -2.44 -24.67
C TYR A 37 6.48 -2.63 -23.23
N ARG A 38 7.42 -2.83 -22.29
CA ARG A 38 7.07 -2.91 -20.86
C ARG A 38 6.52 -1.58 -20.35
N LEU A 39 7.18 -0.47 -20.66
CA LEU A 39 6.73 0.87 -20.27
C LEU A 39 5.37 1.20 -20.90
N GLU A 40 5.13 0.87 -22.16
CA GLU A 40 3.83 1.04 -22.82
C GLU A 40 2.72 0.27 -22.10
N SER A 41 2.99 -0.99 -21.73
CA SER A 41 2.04 -1.79 -20.94
C SER A 41 1.80 -1.18 -19.56
N ASP A 42 2.85 -0.69 -18.91
CA ASP A 42 2.75 -0.06 -17.59
C ASP A 42 1.92 1.25 -17.66
N ILE A 43 2.16 2.09 -18.67
CA ILE A 43 1.42 3.33 -18.96
C ILE A 43 -0.05 3.05 -19.26
N ALA A 44 -0.33 2.02 -20.07
CA ALA A 44 -1.70 1.74 -20.49
C ALA A 44 -2.54 1.08 -19.39
N LYS A 45 -1.94 0.27 -18.52
CA LYS A 45 -2.68 -0.58 -17.56
C LYS A 45 -2.31 -0.32 -16.10
N ASN A 46 -1.03 -0.38 -15.77
CA ASN A 46 -0.59 -0.43 -14.37
C ASN A 46 -0.68 0.94 -13.68
N PHE A 47 -0.25 2.02 -14.33
CA PHE A 47 -0.33 3.36 -13.76
C PHE A 47 -1.78 3.86 -13.60
N PRO A 48 -2.68 3.76 -14.60
CA PRO A 48 -4.07 4.20 -14.43
C PRO A 48 -4.80 3.47 -13.31
N VAL A 49 -4.62 2.14 -13.20
CA VAL A 49 -5.22 1.34 -12.13
C VAL A 49 -4.71 1.77 -10.76
N GLN A 50 -3.40 1.97 -10.61
CA GLN A 50 -2.82 2.45 -9.34
C GLN A 50 -3.31 3.85 -8.97
N ILE A 51 -3.38 4.78 -9.94
CA ILE A 51 -3.87 6.14 -9.72
C ILE A 51 -5.34 6.12 -9.30
N SER A 52 -6.20 5.34 -9.97
CA SER A 52 -7.62 5.23 -9.61
C SER A 52 -7.78 4.69 -8.19
N ALA A 53 -7.11 3.58 -7.87
CA ALA A 53 -7.17 2.97 -6.55
C ALA A 53 -6.67 3.90 -5.44
N LEU A 54 -5.59 4.66 -5.69
CA LEU A 54 -5.09 5.67 -4.75
C LEU A 54 -6.08 6.82 -4.56
N LYS A 55 -6.66 7.34 -5.64
CA LYS A 55 -7.67 8.42 -5.57
C LYS A 55 -8.91 7.99 -4.78
N GLU A 56 -9.45 6.81 -5.05
CA GLU A 56 -10.60 6.27 -4.32
C GLU A 56 -10.28 6.09 -2.83
N ARG A 57 -9.08 5.56 -2.52
CA ARG A 57 -8.63 5.40 -1.14
C ARG A 57 -8.45 6.75 -0.43
N ILE A 58 -7.86 7.75 -1.09
CA ILE A 58 -7.71 9.10 -0.56
C ILE A 58 -9.08 9.71 -0.26
N ALA A 59 -10.03 9.62 -1.20
CA ALA A 59 -11.39 10.12 -0.99
C ALA A 59 -12.07 9.47 0.22
N GLY A 60 -11.91 8.15 0.39
CA GLY A 60 -12.37 7.44 1.58
C GLY A 60 -11.70 7.94 2.87
N MET A 61 -10.37 8.07 2.87
CA MET A 61 -9.61 8.56 4.03
C MET A 61 -9.93 10.01 4.39
N GLN A 62 -10.25 10.87 3.41
CA GLN A 62 -10.65 12.25 3.66
C GLN A 62 -11.97 12.30 4.44
N VAL A 63 -12.94 11.47 4.07
CA VAL A 63 -14.20 11.35 4.82
C VAL A 63 -13.93 10.83 6.23
N ASP A 64 -13.13 9.78 6.37
CA ASP A 64 -12.81 9.21 7.70
C ASP A 64 -12.04 10.22 8.58
N SER A 65 -11.11 10.97 8.00
CA SER A 65 -10.38 12.07 8.66
C SER A 65 -11.34 13.15 9.15
N GLN A 66 -12.34 13.54 8.36
CA GLN A 66 -13.36 14.51 8.78
C GLN A 66 -14.20 14.00 9.94
N VAL A 67 -14.61 12.72 9.91
CA VAL A 67 -15.33 12.10 11.04
C VAL A 67 -14.46 12.12 12.29
N VAL A 68 -13.17 11.74 12.18
CA VAL A 68 -12.24 11.80 13.31
C VAL A 68 -12.04 13.22 13.83
N LYS A 69 -11.94 14.24 12.97
CA LYS A 69 -11.79 15.65 13.39
C LYS A 69 -13.04 16.22 14.02
N SER A 70 -14.22 15.75 13.62
CA SER A 70 -15.50 16.15 14.21
C SER A 70 -15.70 15.61 15.63
N VAL A 71 -14.91 14.61 16.00
CA VAL A 71 -14.92 13.97 17.30
C VAL A 71 -13.68 14.45 18.03
N ASP A 72 -13.84 15.17 19.13
CA ASP A 72 -12.68 15.50 19.95
C ASP A 72 -12.18 14.24 20.67
N LEU A 73 -11.28 13.52 20.02
CA LEU A 73 -10.69 12.31 20.59
C LEU A 73 -9.77 12.60 21.80
N GLN A 74 -9.44 13.87 22.08
CA GLN A 74 -8.64 14.29 23.24
C GLN A 74 -9.49 14.58 24.48
N ASP A 75 -10.79 14.80 24.31
CA ASP A 75 -11.69 15.01 25.43
C ASP A 75 -11.92 13.69 26.17
N ASN A 76 -11.15 13.49 27.25
CA ASN A 76 -11.27 12.33 28.10
C ASN A 76 -12.60 12.27 28.85
N ASP A 77 -13.31 13.39 28.96
CA ASP A 77 -14.56 13.48 29.74
C ASP A 77 -15.80 13.01 28.94
N THR A 78 -15.67 12.78 27.63
CA THR A 78 -16.79 12.36 26.76
C THR A 78 -16.49 11.07 25.98
N PHE A 79 -15.66 10.18 26.53
CA PHE A 79 -15.44 8.86 25.94
C PHE A 79 -16.75 8.05 25.91
N ALA A 80 -17.18 7.62 24.73
CA ALA A 80 -18.36 6.79 24.57
C ALA A 80 -18.13 5.75 23.47
N MET A 81 -18.17 4.46 23.84
CA MET A 81 -18.04 3.35 22.90
C MET A 81 -19.18 2.36 23.08
N THR A 82 -19.76 1.90 21.97
CA THR A 82 -20.74 0.81 22.01
C THR A 82 -20.04 -0.52 21.72
N VAL A 83 -20.13 -1.48 22.63
CA VAL A 83 -19.68 -2.86 22.40
C VAL A 83 -20.87 -3.79 22.50
N GLY A 84 -21.10 -4.58 21.45
CA GLY A 84 -22.36 -5.29 21.24
C GLY A 84 -23.51 -4.29 21.12
N ASN A 85 -24.39 -4.29 22.12
CA ASN A 85 -25.53 -3.36 22.25
C ASN A 85 -25.45 -2.51 23.54
N VAL A 86 -24.29 -2.45 24.20
CA VAL A 86 -24.11 -1.73 25.46
C VAL A 86 -23.19 -0.54 25.23
N LEU A 87 -23.62 0.63 25.71
CA LEU A 87 -22.83 1.86 25.72
C LEU A 87 -21.93 1.88 26.96
N TYR A 88 -20.65 2.12 26.76
CA TYR A 88 -19.65 2.24 27.81
C TYR A 88 -19.04 3.64 27.78
N GLU A 89 -19.03 4.29 28.93
CA GLU A 89 -18.43 5.62 29.15
C GLU A 89 -17.05 5.54 29.83
N ASP A 90 -16.71 4.37 30.39
CA ASP A 90 -15.39 4.10 30.96
C ASP A 90 -14.52 3.30 29.96
N LYS A 91 -13.32 3.80 29.69
CA LYS A 91 -12.35 3.17 28.77
C LYS A 91 -11.95 1.76 29.19
N LYS A 92 -11.83 1.51 30.48
CA LYS A 92 -11.46 0.21 31.04
C LYS A 92 -12.60 -0.78 30.83
N GLU A 93 -13.83 -0.42 31.18
CA GLU A 93 -15.00 -1.28 30.99
C GLU A 93 -15.22 -1.59 29.51
N ALA A 94 -15.11 -0.57 28.65
CA ALA A 94 -15.27 -0.72 27.22
C ALA A 94 -14.19 -1.63 26.61
N GLY A 95 -12.94 -1.50 27.07
CA GLY A 95 -11.83 -2.37 26.65
C GLY A 95 -11.99 -3.82 27.12
N GLU A 96 -12.49 -4.04 28.34
CA GLU A 96 -12.78 -5.38 28.87
C GLU A 96 -13.91 -6.04 28.07
N ALA A 97 -14.99 -5.30 27.81
CA ALA A 97 -16.09 -5.74 26.97
C ALA A 97 -15.63 -6.07 25.55
N LEU A 98 -14.75 -5.26 24.97
CA LEU A 98 -14.19 -5.49 23.64
C LEU A 98 -13.37 -6.79 23.60
N ILE A 99 -12.51 -7.04 24.59
CA ILE A 99 -11.72 -8.27 24.70
C ILE A 99 -12.65 -9.48 24.86
N ALA A 100 -13.69 -9.38 25.70
CA ALA A 100 -14.67 -10.42 25.89
C ALA A 100 -15.44 -10.73 24.59
N ALA A 101 -15.86 -9.70 23.85
CA ALA A 101 -16.52 -9.83 22.55
C ALA A 101 -15.60 -10.50 21.51
N CYS A 102 -14.31 -10.12 21.47
CA CYS A 102 -13.31 -10.77 20.61
C CYS A 102 -13.14 -12.24 20.97
N ALA A 103 -13.02 -12.56 22.26
CA ALA A 103 -12.88 -13.94 22.75
C ALA A 103 -14.12 -14.79 22.43
N GLY A 104 -15.32 -14.22 22.54
CA GLY A 104 -16.57 -14.86 22.14
C GLY A 104 -16.58 -15.28 20.67
N LEU A 105 -16.09 -14.42 19.78
CA LEU A 105 -16.04 -14.70 18.33
C LEU A 105 -15.05 -15.82 17.95
N LYS A 106 -13.99 -16.04 18.74
CA LYS A 106 -13.08 -17.18 18.54
C LYS A 106 -13.80 -18.52 18.60
N THR A 107 -14.87 -18.62 19.40
CA THR A 107 -15.63 -19.86 19.56
C THR A 107 -16.50 -20.18 18.34
N VAL A 108 -16.91 -19.16 17.57
CA VAL A 108 -17.81 -19.29 16.41
C VAL A 108 -17.02 -19.33 15.09
N SER A 109 -15.69 -19.28 15.13
CA SER A 109 -14.77 -19.31 13.96
C SER A 109 -15.17 -18.37 12.81
N THR A 110 -15.87 -17.27 13.14
CA THR A 110 -16.38 -16.31 12.16
C THR A 110 -16.08 -14.91 12.69
N GLY A 111 -15.43 -14.08 11.87
CA GLY A 111 -15.25 -12.67 12.21
C GLY A 111 -16.60 -11.96 12.26
N GLY A 112 -16.78 -11.03 13.19
CA GLY A 112 -18.06 -10.39 13.45
C GLY A 112 -17.95 -8.94 13.90
N LYS A 113 -19.03 -8.17 13.72
CA LYS A 113 -19.15 -6.83 14.31
C LYS A 113 -19.15 -7.00 15.84
N VAL A 114 -18.20 -6.34 16.51
CA VAL A 114 -18.09 -6.30 17.97
C VAL A 114 -18.64 -5.03 18.57
N GLY A 115 -18.75 -3.95 17.78
CA GLY A 115 -19.22 -2.68 18.33
C GLY A 115 -19.14 -1.52 17.35
N GLU A 116 -19.24 -0.32 17.90
CA GLU A 116 -19.19 0.94 17.18
C GLU A 116 -18.54 2.03 18.04
N TYR A 117 -17.69 2.84 17.41
CA TYR A 117 -16.95 3.90 18.06
C TYR A 117 -17.00 5.16 17.20
N HIS A 118 -17.71 6.19 17.64
CA HIS A 118 -17.92 7.47 16.93
C HIS A 118 -18.21 7.32 15.41
N GLY A 119 -19.15 6.43 15.05
CA GLY A 119 -19.54 6.17 13.66
C GLY A 119 -18.64 5.19 12.90
N PHE A 120 -17.54 4.72 13.51
CA PHE A 120 -16.73 3.63 12.97
C PHE A 120 -17.25 2.29 13.48
N THR A 121 -17.53 1.37 12.57
CA THR A 121 -17.90 0.00 12.93
C THR A 121 -16.67 -0.79 13.34
N LEU A 122 -16.70 -1.37 14.54
CA LEU A 122 -15.65 -2.24 15.04
C LEU A 122 -16.00 -3.69 14.75
N SER A 123 -15.13 -4.40 14.05
CA SER A 123 -15.26 -5.83 13.76
C SER A 123 -14.03 -6.59 14.18
N ALA A 124 -14.18 -7.69 14.90
CA ALA A 124 -13.04 -8.52 15.30
C ALA A 124 -12.99 -9.81 14.49
N SER A 125 -11.78 -10.28 14.24
CA SER A 125 -11.51 -11.55 13.60
C SER A 125 -10.29 -12.21 14.23
N TYR A 126 -10.30 -13.54 14.28
CA TYR A 126 -9.15 -14.29 14.76
C TYR A 126 -8.24 -14.64 13.59
N ASN A 127 -7.01 -14.12 13.60
CA ASN A 127 -6.03 -14.49 12.60
C ASN A 127 -5.28 -15.75 13.08
N MET A 128 -5.58 -16.88 12.45
CA MET A 128 -4.95 -18.17 12.78
C MET A 128 -3.44 -18.18 12.50
N PHE A 129 -2.97 -17.38 11.53
CA PHE A 129 -1.56 -17.33 11.15
C PHE A 129 -0.72 -16.55 12.15
N SER A 130 -1.19 -15.38 12.60
CA SER A 130 -0.50 -14.59 13.63
C SER A 130 -0.86 -14.99 15.06
N ASN A 131 -1.79 -15.95 15.21
CA ASN A 131 -2.32 -16.40 16.50
C ASN A 131 -2.79 -15.22 17.39
N ALA A 132 -3.34 -14.18 16.75
CA ALA A 132 -3.70 -12.91 17.39
C ALA A 132 -5.12 -12.48 16.99
N PHE A 133 -5.74 -11.68 17.86
CA PHE A 133 -7.02 -11.04 17.57
C PHE A 133 -6.77 -9.77 16.76
N GLU A 134 -7.32 -9.71 15.56
CA GLU A 134 -7.28 -8.53 14.70
C GLU A 134 -8.63 -7.81 14.78
N LEU A 135 -8.60 -6.56 15.23
CA LEU A 135 -9.72 -5.64 15.16
C LEU A 135 -9.62 -4.81 13.89
N THR A 136 -10.71 -4.77 13.14
CA THR A 136 -10.92 -3.91 11.99
C THR A 136 -11.86 -2.78 12.36
N VAL A 137 -11.36 -1.56 12.32
CA VAL A 137 -12.13 -0.32 12.42
C VAL A 137 -12.55 0.06 11.01
N LYS A 138 -13.85 0.01 10.73
CA LYS A 138 -14.42 0.22 9.39
C LYS A 138 -15.20 1.52 9.34
N GLY A 139 -14.69 2.47 8.57
CA GLY A 139 -15.39 3.66 8.09
C GLY A 139 -15.64 3.53 6.58
N LYS A 140 -15.25 4.54 5.81
CA LYS A 140 -15.08 4.43 4.35
C LYS A 140 -13.88 3.58 3.99
N CYS A 141 -12.80 3.70 4.75
CA CYS A 141 -11.65 2.81 4.72
C CYS A 141 -11.70 1.81 5.89
N SER A 142 -10.96 0.70 5.72
CA SER A 142 -10.77 -0.30 6.77
C SER A 142 -9.37 -0.17 7.36
N TYR A 143 -9.30 -0.08 8.68
CA TYR A 143 -8.06 0.03 9.46
C TYR A 143 -7.95 -1.18 10.38
N LYS A 144 -6.87 -1.94 10.24
CA LYS A 144 -6.62 -3.16 11.02
C LYS A 144 -5.63 -2.85 12.14
N LEU A 145 -5.89 -3.39 13.33
CA LEU A 145 -5.00 -3.34 14.48
C LEU A 145 -5.09 -4.63 15.29
N GLU A 146 -4.05 -4.92 16.06
CA GLU A 146 -4.01 -6.09 16.94
C GLU A 146 -4.48 -5.75 18.35
N ILE A 147 -5.35 -6.61 18.88
CA ILE A 147 -5.88 -6.52 20.24
C ILE A 147 -5.04 -7.36 21.18
N GLY A 148 -4.47 -6.68 22.18
CA GLY A 148 -3.74 -7.30 23.28
C GLY A 148 -4.64 -7.64 24.46
N LYS A 149 -4.02 -8.08 25.56
CA LYS A 149 -4.71 -8.43 26.81
C LYS A 149 -5.04 -7.22 27.69
N ASP A 150 -4.49 -6.04 27.38
CA ASP A 150 -4.66 -4.82 28.17
C ASP A 150 -5.86 -4.00 27.65
N PRO A 151 -6.96 -3.88 28.41
CA PRO A 151 -8.15 -3.11 28.04
C PRO A 151 -7.84 -1.67 27.67
N VAL A 152 -7.09 -0.96 28.53
CA VAL A 152 -6.81 0.48 28.37
C VAL A 152 -5.83 0.69 27.23
N GLY A 153 -4.81 -0.16 27.13
CA GLY A 153 -3.86 -0.14 26.02
C GLY A 153 -4.53 -0.36 24.65
N ASN A 154 -5.55 -1.21 24.56
CA ASN A 154 -6.31 -1.42 23.33
C ASN A 154 -7.08 -0.16 22.91
N MET A 155 -7.71 0.54 23.86
CA MET A 155 -8.37 1.80 23.58
C MET A 155 -7.40 2.86 23.06
N GLN A 156 -6.22 2.96 23.68
CA GLN A 156 -5.18 3.86 23.19
C GLN A 156 -4.70 3.49 21.78
N ARG A 157 -4.60 2.20 21.44
CA ARG A 157 -4.25 1.75 20.09
C ARG A 157 -5.30 2.14 19.05
N ILE A 158 -6.58 2.01 19.38
CA ILE A 158 -7.68 2.45 18.49
C ILE A 158 -7.57 3.96 18.28
N HIS A 159 -7.41 4.74 19.35
CA HIS A 159 -7.21 6.18 19.29
C HIS A 159 -6.01 6.55 18.40
N ASN A 160 -4.84 5.95 18.64
CA ASN A 160 -3.64 6.18 17.84
C ASN A 160 -3.84 5.79 16.37
N THR A 161 -4.65 4.77 16.10
CA THR A 161 -4.96 4.35 14.73
C THR A 161 -5.81 5.40 14.03
N LEU A 162 -6.83 5.94 14.70
CA LEU A 162 -7.69 6.99 14.18
C LEU A 162 -6.94 8.31 13.99
N SER A 163 -6.13 8.73 14.97
CA SER A 163 -5.30 9.95 14.85
C SER A 163 -4.23 9.82 13.75
N SER A 164 -3.77 8.59 13.45
CA SER A 164 -2.86 8.35 12.33
C SER A 164 -3.49 8.48 10.94
N ILE A 165 -4.82 8.60 10.83
CA ILE A 165 -5.51 8.67 9.53
C ILE A 165 -5.06 9.90 8.73
N ASP A 166 -4.94 11.06 9.36
CA ASP A 166 -4.45 12.29 8.70
C ASP A 166 -3.03 12.13 8.13
N ARG A 167 -2.15 11.49 8.91
CA ARG A 167 -0.79 11.20 8.45
C ARG A 167 -0.82 10.24 7.26
N LYS A 168 -1.59 9.16 7.34
CA LYS A 168 -1.73 8.16 6.26
C LYS A 168 -2.39 8.75 5.01
N LEU A 169 -3.30 9.70 5.17
CA LEU A 169 -3.89 10.45 4.08
C LEU A 169 -2.81 11.25 3.35
N THR A 170 -2.03 12.04 4.09
CA THR A 170 -0.91 12.83 3.52
C THR A 170 0.10 11.93 2.79
N GLU A 171 0.48 10.80 3.39
CA GLU A 171 1.37 9.82 2.76
C GLU A 171 0.77 9.23 1.47
N SER A 172 -0.55 9.00 1.44
CA SER A 172 -1.25 8.48 0.27
C SER A 172 -1.32 9.52 -0.85
N GLU A 173 -1.54 10.79 -0.52
CA GLU A 173 -1.52 11.93 -1.45
C GLU A 173 -0.12 12.11 -2.08
N GLN A 174 0.94 12.07 -1.27
CA GLN A 174 2.32 12.10 -1.77
C GLN A 174 2.64 10.91 -2.68
N LYS A 175 2.13 9.73 -2.33
CA LYS A 175 2.29 8.53 -3.17
C LYS A 175 1.57 8.69 -4.51
N LEU A 176 0.37 9.26 -4.51
CA LEU A 176 -0.37 9.56 -5.74
C LEU A 176 0.42 10.51 -6.65
N GLU A 177 0.98 11.58 -6.08
CA GLU A 177 1.83 12.53 -6.82
C GLU A 177 3.06 11.82 -7.42
N THR A 178 3.74 10.99 -6.62
CA THR A 178 4.91 10.23 -7.08
C THR A 178 4.56 9.31 -8.26
N VAL A 179 3.43 8.59 -8.19
CA VAL A 179 2.98 7.70 -9.27
C VAL A 179 2.61 8.49 -10.53
N GLN A 180 2.03 9.69 -10.38
CA GLN A 180 1.74 10.58 -11.49
C GLN A 180 3.01 11.10 -12.16
N GLN A 181 4.03 11.48 -11.38
CA GLN A 181 5.34 11.87 -11.90
C GLN A 181 6.02 10.70 -12.63
N GLN A 182 5.97 9.49 -12.08
CA GLN A 182 6.50 8.29 -12.74
C GLN A 182 5.79 8.00 -14.07
N LEU A 183 4.48 8.18 -14.13
CA LEU A 183 3.72 8.05 -15.37
C LEU A 183 4.18 9.07 -16.42
N ALA A 184 4.37 10.34 -16.03
CA ALA A 184 4.86 11.39 -16.95
C ALA A 184 6.26 11.06 -17.47
N THR A 185 7.19 10.67 -16.58
CA THR A 185 8.53 10.23 -16.96
C THR A 185 8.50 9.03 -17.90
N ALA A 186 7.68 8.01 -17.60
CA ALA A 186 7.54 6.83 -18.46
C ALA A 186 7.02 7.21 -19.86
N GLN A 187 6.05 8.14 -19.94
CA GLN A 187 5.53 8.64 -21.21
C GLN A 187 6.58 9.41 -22.04
N GLU A 188 7.51 10.11 -21.39
CA GLU A 188 8.65 10.75 -22.06
C GLU A 188 9.69 9.71 -22.52
N GLU A 189 10.01 8.73 -21.68
CA GLU A 189 10.98 7.69 -22.01
C GLU A 189 10.56 6.82 -23.19
N VAL A 190 9.27 6.50 -23.31
CA VAL A 190 8.74 5.74 -24.45
C VAL A 190 8.91 6.49 -25.77
N LYS A 191 9.00 7.83 -25.75
CA LYS A 191 9.22 8.65 -26.95
C LYS A 191 10.69 8.78 -27.33
N LYS A 192 11.63 8.41 -26.44
CA LYS A 192 13.07 8.56 -26.71
C LYS A 192 13.54 7.49 -27.69
N PRO A 193 14.12 7.86 -28.85
CA PRO A 193 14.69 6.89 -29.77
C PRO A 193 15.93 6.22 -29.17
N PHE A 194 16.33 5.09 -29.76
CA PHE A 194 17.51 4.35 -29.33
C PHE A 194 18.77 5.23 -29.43
N PRO A 195 19.48 5.52 -28.32
CA PRO A 195 20.52 6.56 -28.27
C PRO A 195 21.82 6.25 -29.04
N LYS A 196 21.92 5.10 -29.71
CA LYS A 196 23.11 4.70 -30.49
C LYS A 196 22.86 4.59 -32.00
N GLU A 197 21.77 5.18 -32.48
CA GLU A 197 21.49 5.34 -33.92
C GLU A 197 21.84 6.76 -34.44
N ALA A 198 22.46 7.62 -33.61
CA ALA A 198 22.94 8.95 -33.98
C ALA A 198 24.46 9.00 -34.17
#